data_AF-A0A919HWT2-F1
#
_entry.id   AF-A0A919HWT2-F1
#
_cell.length_a   1.000
_cell.length_b   1.000
_cell.length_c   1.000
_cell.angle_alpha   90.00
_cell.angle_beta   90.00
_cell.angle_gamma   90.00
#
_symmetry.space_group_name_H-M   'P 1'
#
loop_
_entity.id
_entity.type
_entity.pdbx_description
1 polymer ?
#
loop_
_entity_poly.entity_id
_entity_poly.type
_entity_poly.pdbx_seq_one_letter_code
_entity_poly.pdbx_strand_id
1 'polypeptide(L)'
;MSKVQTITRESWILNTFPEWGSWLNEEIEQEQVAPGTFAMWWLGCTGIWLKSEGGANVCVDFWCGTGKQSHGNPLMKTGHQMQRMAGVKKLQPNLRTTPFVLDPFAIRQIDAVLATHDHNDHIDVNVAAAVMQNCPADVPFIGPKTCVDLWIGWGVPKARCIVMKPGDVVKIKDIEIHALDAFDRTALITLPADQKPLAYCRTAWTSARSTTCLKHRAATCTTAAIPTTPTTTRSMATSIRLTSPSARMARTRAGSPTK
;
A
#
# COMPACT_ATOMS: atom_id res chain seq x y z
N MET A 1 -17.93 -9.38 -40.97
CA MET A 1 -16.83 -10.11 -40.31
C MET A 1 -17.39 -10.90 -39.14
N SER A 2 -16.82 -12.08 -38.85
CA SER A 2 -17.24 -12.88 -37.69
C SER A 2 -16.60 -12.37 -36.39
N LYS A 3 -17.17 -12.72 -35.22
CA LYS A 3 -16.60 -12.35 -33.91
C LYS A 3 -15.14 -12.76 -33.74
N VAL A 4 -14.78 -13.95 -34.23
CA VAL A 4 -13.40 -14.48 -34.15
C VAL A 4 -12.42 -13.60 -34.92
N GLN A 5 -12.85 -13.00 -36.04
CA GLN A 5 -11.99 -12.14 -36.86
C GLN A 5 -11.81 -10.73 -36.27
N THR A 6 -12.67 -10.31 -35.35
CA THR A 6 -12.63 -8.95 -34.75
C THR A 6 -11.91 -8.90 -33.40
N ILE A 7 -11.70 -10.05 -32.74
CA ILE A 7 -11.05 -10.11 -31.43
C ILE A 7 -9.53 -9.95 -31.62
N THR A 8 -8.94 -9.05 -30.84
CA THR A 8 -7.50 -8.84 -30.75
C THR A 8 -7.04 -9.09 -29.32
N ARG A 9 -5.73 -9.16 -29.10
CA ARG A 9 -5.17 -9.26 -27.75
C ARG A 9 -5.57 -8.05 -26.90
N GLU A 10 -5.52 -6.85 -27.47
CA GLU A 10 -5.83 -5.59 -26.80
C GLU A 10 -7.31 -5.54 -26.41
N SER A 11 -8.22 -5.90 -27.33
CA SER A 11 -9.65 -5.91 -27.01
C SER A 11 -9.99 -7.00 -26.00
N TRP A 12 -9.33 -8.15 -26.02
CA TRP A 12 -9.48 -9.15 -24.96
C TRP A 12 -9.05 -8.62 -23.59
N ILE A 13 -7.86 -8.01 -23.49
CA ILE A 13 -7.34 -7.46 -22.23
C ILE A 13 -8.27 -6.37 -21.68
N LEU A 14 -8.66 -5.40 -22.52
CA LEU A 14 -9.51 -4.27 -22.11
C LEU A 14 -10.92 -4.70 -21.70
N ASN A 15 -11.42 -5.82 -22.21
CA ASN A 15 -12.72 -6.37 -21.82
C ASN A 15 -12.65 -7.35 -20.63
N THR A 16 -11.45 -7.65 -20.11
CA THR A 16 -11.25 -8.67 -19.06
C THR A 16 -10.69 -8.10 -17.76
N PHE A 17 -9.85 -7.06 -17.81
CA PHE A 17 -9.12 -6.56 -16.63
C PHE A 17 -9.54 -5.13 -16.22
N PRO A 18 -9.43 -4.78 -14.93
CA PRO A 18 -9.04 -5.64 -13.80
C PRO A 18 -10.10 -6.71 -13.49
N GLU A 19 -9.71 -7.82 -12.86
CA GLU A 19 -10.55 -9.03 -12.77
C GLU A 19 -11.90 -8.80 -12.09
N TRP A 20 -11.99 -7.83 -11.17
CA TRP A 20 -13.23 -7.49 -10.47
C TRP A 20 -13.97 -6.28 -11.05
N GLY A 21 -13.42 -5.64 -12.09
CA GLY A 21 -13.96 -4.38 -12.62
C GLY A 21 -14.13 -3.34 -11.50
N SER A 22 -15.34 -2.77 -11.40
CA SER A 22 -15.74 -1.80 -10.37
C SER A 22 -16.47 -2.42 -9.17
N TRP A 23 -16.56 -3.75 -9.06
CA TRP A 23 -17.37 -4.40 -8.01
C TRP A 23 -17.00 -3.93 -6.60
N LEU A 24 -15.70 -3.92 -6.28
CA LEU A 24 -15.24 -3.49 -4.96
C LEU A 24 -15.32 -1.97 -4.79
N ASN A 25 -15.16 -1.19 -5.86
CA ASN A 25 -15.35 0.26 -5.81
C ASN A 25 -16.79 0.58 -5.36
N GLU A 26 -17.77 -0.07 -5.98
CA GLU A 26 -19.19 0.08 -5.63
C GLU A 26 -19.49 -0.40 -4.21
N GLU A 27 -18.94 -1.54 -3.79
CA GLU A 27 -19.10 -2.05 -2.42
C GLU A 27 -18.56 -1.05 -1.37
N ILE A 28 -17.38 -0.49 -1.59
CA ILE A 28 -16.76 0.50 -0.70
C ILE A 28 -17.62 1.77 -0.61
N GLU A 29 -18.11 2.27 -1.75
CA GLU A 29 -18.95 3.47 -1.79
C GLU A 29 -20.27 3.25 -1.03
N GLN A 30 -20.89 2.10 -1.21
CA GLN A 30 -22.19 1.75 -0.60
C GLN A 30 -22.11 1.37 0.88
N GLU A 31 -20.96 0.92 1.38
CA GLU A 31 -20.82 0.49 2.77
C GLU A 31 -21.11 1.65 3.73
N GLN A 32 -22.11 1.43 4.60
CA GLN A 32 -22.46 2.35 5.69
C GLN A 32 -21.83 1.84 6.98
N VAL A 33 -20.76 2.51 7.42
CA VAL A 33 -19.99 2.10 8.59
C VAL A 33 -20.77 2.49 9.86
N ALA A 34 -21.06 1.50 10.70
CA ALA A 34 -21.84 1.72 11.92
C ALA A 34 -21.09 2.59 12.94
N PRO A 35 -21.80 3.40 13.76
CA PRO A 35 -21.17 4.19 14.81
C PRO A 35 -20.31 3.36 15.77
N GLY A 36 -19.16 3.90 16.19
CA GLY A 36 -18.17 3.21 17.00
C GLY A 36 -17.42 2.09 16.27
N THR A 37 -17.41 2.09 14.93
CA THR A 37 -16.72 1.07 14.13
C THR A 37 -15.97 1.65 12.93
N PHE A 38 -15.20 0.79 12.26
CA PHE A 38 -14.60 1.07 10.96
C PHE A 38 -14.58 -0.18 10.08
N ALA A 39 -14.50 0.04 8.76
CA ALA A 39 -14.38 -1.00 7.76
C ALA A 39 -13.01 -0.93 7.07
N MET A 40 -12.49 -2.10 6.69
CA MET A 40 -11.27 -2.21 5.90
C MET A 40 -11.41 -3.29 4.81
N TRP A 41 -10.78 -3.02 3.68
CA TRP A 41 -10.65 -3.95 2.56
C TRP A 41 -9.20 -4.15 2.22
N TRP A 42 -8.83 -5.41 1.99
CA TRP A 42 -7.51 -5.76 1.50
C TRP A 42 -7.48 -5.72 -0.02
N LEU A 43 -6.60 -4.90 -0.58
CA LEU A 43 -6.48 -4.62 -2.01
C LEU A 43 -5.42 -5.49 -2.72
N GLY A 44 -4.80 -6.42 -1.98
CA GLY A 44 -3.64 -7.20 -2.41
C GLY A 44 -2.31 -6.58 -1.95
N CYS A 45 -1.25 -7.40 -1.87
CA CYS A 45 0.01 -7.02 -1.21
C CYS A 45 -0.24 -6.51 0.22
N THR A 46 0.16 -5.29 0.56
CA THR A 46 -0.21 -4.59 1.80
C THR A 46 -1.19 -3.45 1.56
N GLY A 47 -1.78 -3.37 0.37
CA GLY A 47 -2.75 -2.34 0.00
C GLY A 47 -4.02 -2.46 0.84
N ILE A 48 -4.43 -1.36 1.44
CA ILE A 48 -5.58 -1.28 2.34
C ILE A 48 -6.45 -0.09 1.95
N TRP A 49 -7.75 -0.33 1.85
CA TRP A 49 -8.75 0.73 1.95
C TRP A 49 -9.34 0.74 3.36
N LEU A 50 -9.43 1.90 3.99
CA LEU A 50 -10.10 2.10 5.27
C LEU A 50 -11.24 3.13 5.12
N LYS A 51 -12.39 2.82 5.70
CA LYS A 51 -13.53 3.73 5.81
C LYS A 51 -13.97 3.88 7.27
N SER A 52 -14.04 5.11 7.76
CA SER A 52 -14.46 5.43 9.13
C SER A 52 -16.00 5.51 9.25
N GLU A 53 -16.50 5.52 10.49
CA GLU A 53 -17.91 5.78 10.81
C GLU A 53 -18.39 7.15 10.32
N GLY A 54 -17.51 8.17 10.30
CA GLY A 54 -17.80 9.50 9.74
C GLY A 54 -17.72 9.57 8.21
N GLY A 55 -17.48 8.43 7.53
CA GLY A 55 -17.42 8.35 6.07
C GLY A 55 -16.10 8.85 5.45
N ALA A 56 -15.03 8.98 6.24
CA ALA A 56 -13.72 9.29 5.70
C ALA A 56 -13.09 8.06 5.04
N ASN A 57 -12.48 8.24 3.86
CA ASN A 57 -11.89 7.17 3.05
C ASN A 57 -10.37 7.37 2.92
N VAL A 58 -9.60 6.38 3.37
CA VAL A 58 -8.14 6.45 3.36
C VAL A 58 -7.57 5.22 2.66
N CYS A 59 -6.66 5.44 1.72
CA CYS A 59 -6.02 4.39 0.94
C CYS A 59 -4.54 4.31 1.31
N VAL A 60 -4.04 3.14 1.71
CA VAL A 60 -2.67 2.92 2.18
C VAL A 60 -2.01 1.84 1.34
N ASP A 61 -0.81 2.10 0.82
CA ASP A 61 0.04 1.14 0.09
C ASP A 61 -0.64 0.44 -1.08
N PHE A 62 -1.62 1.09 -1.72
CA PHE A 62 -2.35 0.48 -2.82
C PHE A 62 -1.47 0.38 -4.06
N TRP A 63 -1.18 -0.86 -4.46
CA TRP A 63 -0.26 -1.18 -5.55
C TRP A 63 -0.95 -1.90 -6.71
N CYS A 64 -0.90 -1.25 -7.87
CA CYS A 64 -1.52 -1.68 -9.12
C CYS A 64 -0.49 -2.22 -10.14
N GLY A 65 0.75 -2.44 -9.72
CA GLY A 65 1.77 -3.12 -10.52
C GLY A 65 1.67 -4.65 -10.50
N THR A 66 2.55 -5.28 -11.27
CA THR A 66 2.73 -6.75 -11.33
C THR A 66 4.19 -7.15 -11.17
N GLY A 67 4.43 -8.46 -11.08
CA GLY A 67 5.76 -9.07 -11.00
C GLY A 67 6.46 -9.20 -12.36
N LYS A 68 7.31 -10.22 -12.52
CA LYS A 68 7.96 -10.50 -13.81
C LYS A 68 6.94 -10.89 -14.89
N GLN A 69 7.20 -10.45 -16.11
CA GLN A 69 6.37 -10.73 -17.30
C GLN A 69 7.10 -11.54 -18.38
N SER A 70 8.42 -11.73 -18.25
CA SER A 70 9.24 -12.46 -19.23
C SER A 70 10.54 -12.96 -18.59
N HIS A 71 11.11 -14.02 -19.18
CA HIS A 71 12.45 -14.55 -18.87
C HIS A 71 13.55 -13.89 -19.71
N GLY A 72 13.21 -12.96 -20.62
CA GLY A 72 14.14 -12.40 -21.61
C GLY A 72 15.39 -11.72 -21.03
N ASN A 73 15.35 -11.23 -19.79
CA ASN A 73 16.54 -10.81 -19.05
C ASN A 73 16.77 -11.76 -17.86
N PRO A 74 17.78 -12.64 -17.91
CA PRO A 74 18.02 -13.63 -16.85
C PRO A 74 18.72 -13.03 -15.62
N LEU A 75 19.12 -11.75 -15.66
CA LEU A 75 19.92 -11.12 -14.63
C LEU A 75 19.11 -10.12 -13.80
N MET A 76 19.36 -10.12 -12.50
CA MET A 76 18.88 -9.10 -11.59
C MET A 76 19.57 -7.76 -11.89
N LYS A 77 18.83 -6.66 -11.74
CA LYS A 77 19.37 -5.30 -11.91
C LYS A 77 20.52 -5.08 -10.92
N THR A 78 21.64 -4.55 -11.41
CA THR A 78 22.78 -4.18 -10.58
C THR A 78 22.36 -3.19 -9.49
N GLY A 79 22.73 -3.48 -8.24
CA GLY A 79 22.39 -2.66 -7.08
C GLY A 79 21.00 -2.91 -6.49
N HIS A 80 20.23 -3.87 -7.04
CA HIS A 80 18.97 -4.29 -6.43
C HIS A 80 19.20 -4.82 -5.00
N GLN A 81 18.26 -4.54 -4.09
CA GLN A 81 18.37 -4.90 -2.67
C GLN A 81 18.64 -6.40 -2.46
N MET A 82 18.03 -7.29 -3.24
CA MET A 82 18.31 -8.74 -3.15
C MET A 82 19.74 -9.10 -3.53
N GLN A 83 20.34 -8.41 -4.52
CA GLN A 83 21.75 -8.59 -4.85
C GLN A 83 22.65 -8.09 -3.71
N ARG A 84 22.29 -6.97 -3.07
CA ARG A 84 23.04 -6.44 -1.91
C ARG A 84 22.93 -7.35 -0.68
N MET A 85 21.79 -8.00 -0.46
CA MET A 85 21.59 -8.93 0.67
C MET A 85 22.34 -10.23 0.49
N ALA A 86 22.28 -10.84 -0.70
CA ALA A 86 22.66 -12.23 -0.90
C ALA A 86 23.73 -12.46 -1.99
N GLY A 87 24.23 -11.41 -2.64
CA GLY A 87 25.21 -11.52 -3.73
C GLY A 87 24.67 -12.20 -4.99
N VAL A 88 23.35 -12.39 -5.10
CA VAL A 88 22.72 -13.11 -6.22
C VAL A 88 22.78 -12.30 -7.51
N LYS A 89 22.98 -13.00 -8.64
CA LYS A 89 22.96 -12.40 -9.99
C LYS A 89 21.72 -12.78 -10.79
N LYS A 90 21.13 -13.95 -10.52
CA LYS A 90 19.98 -14.48 -11.26
C LYS A 90 18.74 -13.64 -10.96
N LEU A 91 17.90 -13.46 -11.97
CA LEU A 91 16.58 -12.82 -11.83
C LEU A 91 15.74 -13.53 -10.75
N GLN A 92 15.14 -12.75 -9.87
CA GLN A 92 14.16 -13.26 -8.91
C GLN A 92 12.86 -13.65 -9.64
N PRO A 93 12.32 -14.86 -9.41
CA PRO A 93 11.09 -15.33 -10.06
C PRO A 93 9.83 -14.85 -9.31
N ASN A 94 9.73 -13.56 -9.01
CA ASN A 94 8.57 -13.01 -8.31
C ASN A 94 7.43 -12.71 -9.30
N LEU A 95 6.44 -13.60 -9.36
CA LEU A 95 5.19 -13.44 -10.12
C LEU A 95 4.09 -12.95 -9.17
N ARG A 96 3.25 -12.02 -9.62
CA ARG A 96 2.05 -11.62 -8.87
C ARG A 96 1.04 -12.78 -8.95
N THR A 97 0.54 -13.21 -7.80
CA THR A 97 -0.41 -14.35 -7.69
C THR A 97 -1.77 -13.95 -7.13
N THR A 98 -2.01 -12.64 -7.00
CA THR A 98 -3.27 -12.08 -6.50
C THR A 98 -3.90 -11.24 -7.61
N PRO A 99 -5.20 -11.41 -7.93
CA PRO A 99 -5.88 -10.57 -8.93
C PRO A 99 -5.94 -9.10 -8.49
N PHE A 100 -6.37 -8.23 -9.39
CA PHE A 100 -6.68 -6.83 -9.08
C PHE A 100 -8.15 -6.72 -8.66
N VAL A 101 -8.36 -6.50 -7.36
CA VAL A 101 -9.71 -6.48 -6.77
C VAL A 101 -10.37 -5.11 -6.80
N LEU A 102 -9.61 -4.03 -7.02
CA LEU A 102 -10.08 -2.65 -7.06
C LEU A 102 -9.52 -1.97 -8.30
N ASP A 103 -10.38 -1.28 -9.07
CA ASP A 103 -9.93 -0.43 -10.17
C ASP A 103 -9.55 0.96 -9.64
N PRO A 104 -8.27 1.40 -9.73
CA PRO A 104 -7.89 2.73 -9.30
C PRO A 104 -8.61 3.83 -10.09
N PHE A 105 -8.91 3.61 -11.38
CA PHE A 105 -9.56 4.61 -12.24
C PHE A 105 -11.07 4.73 -12.00
N ALA A 106 -11.65 3.84 -11.19
CA ALA A 106 -13.02 3.96 -10.70
C ALA A 106 -13.11 4.58 -9.29
N ILE A 107 -11.99 5.04 -8.70
CA ILE A 107 -12.02 5.77 -7.42
C ILE A 107 -12.67 7.14 -7.61
N ARG A 108 -13.70 7.44 -6.81
CA ARG A 108 -14.39 8.74 -6.79
C ARG A 108 -14.37 9.41 -5.41
N GLN A 109 -14.49 8.64 -4.33
CA GLN A 109 -14.54 9.14 -2.96
C GLN A 109 -13.28 8.71 -2.19
N ILE A 110 -12.35 9.64 -1.97
CA ILE A 110 -11.11 9.39 -1.23
C ILE A 110 -10.67 10.68 -0.53
N ASP A 111 -10.11 10.56 0.68
CA ASP A 111 -9.71 11.69 1.51
C ASP A 111 -8.20 11.74 1.78
N ALA A 112 -7.46 10.66 1.55
CA ALA A 112 -6.00 10.64 1.57
C ALA A 112 -5.45 9.39 0.86
N VAL A 113 -4.28 9.56 0.21
CA VAL A 113 -3.44 8.47 -0.29
C VAL A 113 -2.18 8.39 0.57
N LEU A 114 -1.84 7.20 1.08
CA LEU A 114 -0.66 6.96 1.90
C LEU A 114 0.27 5.94 1.26
N ALA A 115 1.56 6.15 1.47
CA ALA A 115 2.60 5.15 1.23
C ALA A 115 3.51 5.06 2.45
N THR A 116 3.77 3.85 2.93
CA THR A 116 4.60 3.59 4.11
C THR A 116 6.09 3.79 3.81
N HIS A 117 6.54 3.41 2.61
CA HIS A 117 7.92 3.52 2.14
C HIS A 117 8.00 3.42 0.60
N ASP A 118 9.21 3.55 0.06
CA ASP A 118 9.49 3.75 -1.36
C ASP A 118 9.79 2.46 -2.14
N HIS A 119 9.49 1.29 -1.59
CA HIS A 119 9.54 0.06 -2.38
C HIS A 119 8.41 0.05 -3.40
N ASN A 120 8.70 -0.52 -4.56
CA ASN A 120 7.84 -0.46 -5.74
C ASN A 120 6.44 -1.06 -5.51
N ASP A 121 6.29 -1.98 -4.57
CA ASP A 121 5.06 -2.67 -4.21
C ASP A 121 4.24 -2.00 -3.10
N HIS A 122 4.65 -0.79 -2.67
CA HIS A 122 3.98 0.01 -1.63
C HIS A 122 3.59 1.42 -2.09
N ILE A 123 3.90 1.78 -3.34
CA ILE A 123 3.60 3.09 -3.93
C ILE A 123 3.38 2.90 -5.44
N ASP A 124 2.36 3.56 -6.00
CA ASP A 124 1.96 3.30 -7.39
C ASP A 124 1.65 4.58 -8.16
N VAL A 125 2.25 4.70 -9.33
CA VAL A 125 2.07 5.85 -10.23
C VAL A 125 0.70 5.86 -10.91
N ASN A 126 0.10 4.70 -11.18
CA ASN A 126 -1.22 4.60 -11.80
C ASN A 126 -2.31 5.00 -10.79
N VAL A 127 -2.15 4.61 -9.52
CA VAL A 127 -3.03 5.08 -8.44
C VAL A 127 -2.92 6.60 -8.29
N ALA A 128 -1.70 7.15 -8.29
CA ALA A 128 -1.51 8.59 -8.25
C ALA A 128 -2.18 9.30 -9.44
N ALA A 129 -1.99 8.77 -10.67
CA ALA A 129 -2.62 9.31 -11.86
C ALA A 129 -4.16 9.28 -11.77
N ALA A 130 -4.74 8.17 -11.35
CA ALA A 130 -6.19 8.03 -11.22
C ALA A 130 -6.79 9.02 -10.22
N VAL A 131 -6.18 9.16 -9.03
CA VAL A 131 -6.64 10.12 -8.01
C VAL A 131 -6.47 11.57 -8.50
N MET A 132 -5.40 11.88 -9.23
CA MET A 132 -5.19 13.21 -9.81
C MET A 132 -6.21 13.55 -10.91
N GLN A 133 -6.71 12.55 -11.64
CA GLN A 133 -7.67 12.73 -12.73
C GLN A 133 -9.12 12.79 -12.24
N ASN A 134 -9.45 12.00 -11.21
CA ASN A 134 -10.84 11.71 -10.86
C ASN A 134 -11.29 12.36 -9.54
N CYS A 135 -10.36 12.73 -8.66
CA CYS A 135 -10.67 13.15 -7.29
C CYS A 135 -10.38 14.64 -7.06
N PRO A 136 -11.00 15.24 -6.02
CA PRO A 136 -10.78 16.63 -5.64
C PRO A 136 -9.29 17.01 -5.48
N ALA A 137 -8.98 18.27 -5.76
CA ALA A 137 -7.61 18.79 -5.75
C ALA A 137 -6.98 18.86 -4.35
N ASP A 138 -7.79 18.75 -3.30
CA ASP A 138 -7.40 18.80 -1.89
C ASP A 138 -7.06 17.44 -1.30
N VAL A 139 -7.25 16.31 -2.02
CA VAL A 139 -6.83 14.98 -1.52
C VAL A 139 -5.29 14.95 -1.38
N PRO A 140 -4.75 14.78 -0.16
CA PRO A 140 -3.32 14.76 0.08
C PRO A 140 -2.70 13.39 -0.19
N PHE A 141 -1.43 13.42 -0.60
CA PHE A 141 -0.52 12.30 -0.73
C PHE A 141 0.48 12.35 0.44
N ILE A 142 0.38 11.39 1.35
CA ILE A 142 1.03 11.43 2.66
C ILE A 142 2.03 10.28 2.77
N GLY A 143 3.28 10.58 3.12
CA GLY A 143 4.29 9.54 3.26
C GLY A 143 5.63 10.09 3.76
N PRO A 144 6.64 9.22 3.92
CA PRO A 144 8.00 9.68 4.20
C PRO A 144 8.54 10.48 3.02
N LYS A 145 9.62 11.23 3.27
CA LYS A 145 10.24 12.14 2.29
C LYS A 145 10.50 11.49 0.93
N THR A 146 10.95 10.23 0.90
CA THR A 146 11.28 9.54 -0.35
C THR A 146 10.05 9.18 -1.18
N CYS A 147 8.92 8.82 -0.55
CA CYS A 147 7.64 8.64 -1.26
C CYS A 147 7.14 9.95 -1.85
N VAL A 148 7.24 11.04 -1.08
CA VAL A 148 6.87 12.39 -1.56
C VAL A 148 7.74 12.81 -2.75
N ASP A 149 9.03 12.53 -2.71
CA ASP A 149 9.93 12.81 -3.83
C ASP A 149 9.58 12.01 -5.08
N LEU A 150 9.18 10.74 -4.93
CA LEU A 150 8.68 9.91 -6.04
C LEU A 150 7.40 10.49 -6.64
N TRP A 151 6.40 10.83 -5.81
CA TRP A 151 5.15 11.43 -6.29
C TRP A 151 5.38 12.75 -7.02
N ILE A 152 6.22 13.64 -6.47
CA ILE A 152 6.60 14.88 -7.15
C ILE A 152 7.30 14.59 -8.47
N GLY A 153 8.21 13.60 -8.50
CA GLY A 153 8.88 13.16 -9.71
C GLY A 153 7.94 12.61 -10.79
N TRP A 154 6.78 12.06 -10.41
CA TRP A 154 5.72 11.63 -11.32
C TRP A 154 4.74 12.74 -11.71
N GLY A 155 4.86 13.93 -11.12
CA GLY A 155 4.02 15.09 -11.44
C GLY A 155 2.90 15.38 -10.45
N VAL A 156 2.84 14.72 -9.29
CA VAL A 156 1.93 15.14 -8.22
C VAL A 156 2.38 16.50 -7.68
N PRO A 157 1.50 17.53 -7.64
CA PRO A 157 1.87 18.83 -7.14
C PRO A 157 2.38 18.76 -5.69
N LYS A 158 3.51 19.41 -5.40
CA LYS A 158 4.07 19.48 -4.03
C LYS A 158 3.05 19.99 -3.01
N ALA A 159 2.14 20.89 -3.40
CA ALA A 159 1.08 21.41 -2.55
C ALA A 159 0.08 20.34 -2.08
N ARG A 160 -0.02 19.21 -2.79
CA ARG A 160 -0.83 18.05 -2.40
C ARG A 160 -0.05 17.03 -1.58
N CYS A 161 1.24 17.24 -1.32
CA CYS A 161 2.08 16.27 -0.64
C CYS A 161 2.31 16.66 0.82
N ILE A 162 2.18 15.70 1.74
CA ILE A 162 2.49 15.88 3.15
C ILE A 162 3.63 14.91 3.52
N VAL A 163 4.78 15.47 3.87
CA VAL A 163 5.89 14.69 4.40
C VAL A 163 5.64 14.43 5.88
N MET A 164 5.63 13.16 6.29
CA MET A 164 5.57 12.77 7.70
C MET A 164 6.88 12.13 8.18
N LYS A 165 7.18 12.31 9.46
CA LYS A 165 8.26 11.69 10.23
C LYS A 165 7.69 10.99 11.46
N PRO A 166 8.39 9.99 12.04
CA PRO A 166 7.98 9.40 13.31
C PRO A 166 7.75 10.46 14.39
N GLY A 167 6.59 10.39 15.05
CA GLY A 167 6.10 11.38 16.00
C GLY A 167 5.06 12.34 15.42
N ASP A 168 5.01 12.53 14.09
CA ASP A 168 4.03 13.41 13.46
C ASP A 168 2.61 12.81 13.53
N VAL A 169 1.63 13.69 13.64
CA VAL A 169 0.20 13.35 13.58
C VAL A 169 -0.49 14.24 12.57
N VAL A 170 -1.24 13.63 11.65
CA VAL A 170 -2.08 14.34 10.67
C VAL A 170 -3.52 13.88 10.85
N LYS A 171 -4.44 14.85 10.86
CA LYS A 171 -5.88 14.58 10.96
C LYS A 171 -6.52 14.67 9.58
N ILE A 172 -7.22 13.62 9.18
CA ILE A 172 -8.02 13.55 7.94
C ILE A 172 -9.46 13.28 8.38
N LYS A 173 -10.31 14.31 8.31
CA LYS A 173 -11.69 14.27 8.83
C LYS A 173 -11.73 13.72 10.29
N ASP A 174 -12.35 12.58 10.53
CA ASP A 174 -12.50 11.92 11.83
C ASP A 174 -11.39 10.88 12.14
N ILE A 175 -10.39 10.77 11.27
CA ILE A 175 -9.23 9.86 11.39
C ILE A 175 -7.98 10.62 11.83
N GLU A 176 -7.28 10.11 12.85
CA GLU A 176 -5.93 10.56 13.21
C GLU A 176 -4.87 9.55 12.74
N ILE A 177 -3.96 10.04 11.91
CA ILE A 177 -2.87 9.26 11.34
C ILE A 177 -1.60 9.58 12.13
N HIS A 178 -1.08 8.58 12.83
CA HIS A 178 0.16 8.70 13.61
C HIS A 178 1.31 8.04 12.85
N ALA A 179 2.35 8.80 12.53
CA ALA A 179 3.58 8.23 12.01
C ALA A 179 4.48 7.74 13.16
N LEU A 180 4.91 6.48 13.13
CA LEU A 180 5.83 5.87 14.13
C LEU A 180 7.04 5.24 13.43
N ASP A 181 8.03 4.67 14.13
CA ASP A 181 9.26 4.10 13.54
C ASP A 181 9.12 2.73 12.84
N ALA A 182 9.50 2.60 11.57
CA ALA A 182 9.53 1.31 10.90
C ALA A 182 10.80 0.50 11.16
N PHE A 183 10.70 -0.79 10.82
CA PHE A 183 11.77 -1.77 10.97
C PHE A 183 12.06 -2.53 9.68
N ASP A 184 11.70 -1.97 8.52
CA ASP A 184 12.12 -2.55 7.24
C ASP A 184 13.62 -2.27 6.99
N ARG A 185 14.43 -3.29 7.30
CA ARG A 185 15.87 -3.26 7.06
C ARG A 185 16.21 -3.31 5.57
N THR A 186 15.28 -3.78 4.74
CA THR A 186 15.47 -3.89 3.29
C THR A 186 15.45 -2.51 2.65
N ALA A 187 14.55 -1.60 3.05
CA ALA A 187 14.58 -0.20 2.64
C ALA A 187 15.92 0.51 2.86
N LEU A 188 16.68 0.15 3.90
CA LEU A 188 17.99 0.75 4.16
C LEU A 188 19.05 0.44 3.08
N ILE A 189 18.84 -0.66 2.35
CA ILE A 189 19.74 -1.11 1.27
C ILE A 189 19.09 -1.01 -0.12
N THR A 190 17.84 -0.54 -0.20
CA THR A 190 17.18 -0.16 -1.45
C THR A 190 17.65 1.23 -1.84
N LEU A 191 18.79 1.30 -2.52
CA LEU A 191 19.43 2.55 -2.92
C LEU A 191 19.55 2.64 -4.44
N PRO A 192 19.54 3.87 -5.01
CA PRO A 192 19.97 4.11 -6.38
C PRO A 192 21.27 3.37 -6.71
N ALA A 193 21.42 2.92 -7.96
CA ALA A 193 22.50 2.04 -8.37
C ALA A 193 23.91 2.66 -8.18
N ASP A 194 23.98 3.99 -8.24
CA ASP A 194 25.16 4.83 -8.03
C ASP A 194 25.47 5.08 -6.55
N GLN A 195 24.57 4.73 -5.64
CA GLN A 195 24.75 4.93 -4.20
C GLN A 195 25.21 3.65 -3.49
N LYS A 196 26.17 3.82 -2.57
CA LYS A 196 26.60 2.77 -1.64
C LYS A 196 25.80 2.87 -0.35
N PRO A 197 25.38 1.75 0.24
CA PRO A 197 24.81 1.75 1.58
C PRO A 197 25.81 2.37 2.54
N LEU A 198 25.35 3.31 3.35
CA LEU A 198 26.16 3.88 4.42
C LEU A 198 26.62 2.71 5.30
N ALA A 199 27.95 2.58 5.46
CA ALA A 199 28.51 1.67 6.44
C ALA A 199 27.82 1.95 7.79
N TYR A 200 27.37 0.90 8.47
CA TYR A 200 26.59 0.92 9.70
C TYR A 200 27.07 2.02 10.67
N CYS A 201 26.51 3.23 10.54
CA CYS A 201 26.87 4.38 11.34
C CYS A 201 25.64 4.70 12.18
N ARG A 202 25.73 4.49 13.49
CA ARG A 202 24.65 4.71 14.46
C ARG A 202 24.05 6.12 14.40
N THR A 203 24.71 7.07 13.76
CA THR A 203 24.30 8.47 13.59
C THR A 203 23.43 8.74 12.36
N ALA A 204 23.25 7.79 11.44
CA ALA A 204 22.38 7.97 10.26
C ALA A 204 20.87 7.91 10.59
N TRP A 205 20.52 7.59 11.84
CA TRP A 205 19.13 7.51 12.32
C TRP A 205 18.39 8.85 12.29
N THR A 206 19.08 9.99 12.23
CA THR A 206 18.45 11.31 12.46
C THR A 206 18.18 12.12 11.19
N SER A 207 18.71 11.77 10.02
CA SER A 207 18.74 12.74 8.90
C SER A 207 18.30 12.28 7.51
N ALA A 208 18.10 10.99 7.22
CA ALA A 208 17.98 10.59 5.80
C ALA A 208 16.86 9.64 5.37
N ARG A 209 16.20 8.88 6.25
CA ARG A 209 15.14 7.93 5.82
C ARG A 209 14.47 7.31 7.06
N SER A 210 13.61 8.07 7.72
CA SER A 210 12.73 7.51 8.74
C SER A 210 11.57 6.81 8.04
N THR A 211 11.67 5.49 7.89
CA THR A 211 10.54 4.64 7.48
C THR A 211 9.53 4.58 8.63
N THR A 212 8.23 4.48 8.32
CA THR A 212 7.15 4.65 9.30
C THR A 212 6.46 3.31 9.69
N CYS A 213 6.43 2.85 10.95
CA CYS A 213 5.65 1.66 11.42
C CYS A 213 5.52 1.52 12.96
N LEU A 214 4.54 0.75 13.51
CA LEU A 214 3.98 0.99 14.86
C LEU A 214 4.34 0.00 16.01
N LYS A 215 4.02 0.41 17.26
CA LYS A 215 3.96 -0.38 18.50
C LYS A 215 2.53 -0.47 19.04
N HIS A 216 2.14 -1.62 19.60
CA HIS A 216 0.85 -1.83 20.28
C HIS A 216 0.99 -1.84 21.82
N ARG A 217 -0.03 -1.31 22.52
CA ARG A 217 -0.48 -1.82 23.82
C ARG A 217 -1.74 -2.68 23.58
N ALA A 218 -1.76 -3.86 24.17
CA ALA A 218 -2.73 -4.93 23.91
C ALA A 218 -4.17 -4.52 24.26
N ALA A 219 -5.11 -4.84 23.36
CA ALA A 219 -6.50 -5.11 23.71
C ALA A 219 -6.76 -6.59 23.40
N THR A 220 -7.21 -7.33 24.40
CA THR A 220 -7.52 -8.76 24.34
C THR A 220 -8.58 -9.06 23.29
N CYS A 221 -8.20 -9.84 22.27
CA CYS A 221 -9.13 -10.54 21.38
C CYS A 221 -9.12 -12.01 21.78
N THR A 222 -10.21 -12.49 22.39
CA THR A 222 -10.45 -13.91 22.62
C THR A 222 -10.96 -14.54 21.34
N THR A 223 -10.07 -15.20 20.60
CA THR A 223 -10.45 -16.28 19.68
C THR A 223 -9.94 -17.60 20.24
N ALA A 224 -10.84 -18.56 20.40
CA ALA A 224 -10.51 -19.89 20.87
C ALA A 224 -9.59 -20.59 19.86
N ALA A 225 -8.41 -21.01 20.30
CA ALA A 225 -7.51 -21.87 19.54
C ALA A 225 -7.22 -23.15 20.34
N ILE A 226 -7.40 -24.29 19.69
CA ILE A 226 -6.93 -25.62 20.11
C ILE A 226 -5.39 -25.66 19.92
N PRO A 227 -4.63 -26.29 20.81
CA PRO A 227 -3.21 -25.96 21.00
C PRO A 227 -2.28 -26.75 20.09
N THR A 228 -1.33 -26.06 19.44
CA THR A 228 -0.01 -26.60 19.10
C THR A 228 1.07 -25.56 19.38
N THR A 229 2.25 -26.06 19.75
CA THR A 229 3.39 -25.45 20.47
C THR A 229 4.06 -24.22 19.83
N PRO A 230 4.79 -23.40 20.62
CA PRO A 230 5.20 -22.06 20.23
C PRO A 230 6.59 -22.00 19.59
N THR A 231 6.70 -21.32 18.44
CA THR A 231 7.95 -20.69 17.99
C THR A 231 7.63 -19.21 17.77
N THR A 232 8.16 -18.36 18.64
CA THR A 232 7.77 -16.95 18.74
C THR A 232 8.55 -16.08 17.75
N THR A 233 7.92 -15.71 16.64
CA THR A 233 8.35 -14.59 15.77
C THR A 233 7.23 -13.55 15.79
N ARG A 234 7.42 -12.44 16.51
CA ARG A 234 6.45 -11.33 16.59
C ARG A 234 6.56 -10.43 15.35
N SER A 235 5.46 -10.29 14.61
CA SER A 235 5.23 -9.33 13.52
C SER A 235 4.52 -8.08 14.07
N MET A 236 4.78 -6.86 13.56
CA MET A 236 4.09 -5.60 13.95
C MET A 236 3.74 -4.71 12.74
N ALA A 237 2.58 -4.05 12.86
CA ALA A 237 1.70 -3.54 11.80
C ALA A 237 1.47 -2.01 11.84
N THR A 238 0.78 -1.46 10.83
CA THR A 238 0.19 -0.11 10.76
C THR A 238 -0.89 0.10 11.84
N SER A 239 -0.92 1.23 12.56
CA SER A 239 -2.04 1.61 13.44
C SER A 239 -2.59 2.99 13.03
N ILE A 240 -3.87 2.96 12.67
CA ILE A 240 -4.70 4.14 12.45
C ILE A 240 -5.51 4.30 13.73
N ARG A 241 -5.51 5.50 14.34
CA ARG A 241 -6.29 5.75 15.54
C ARG A 241 -7.54 6.54 15.15
N LEU A 242 -8.70 5.91 15.32
CA LEU A 242 -9.98 6.61 15.21
C LEU A 242 -10.19 7.43 16.48
N THR A 243 -10.81 8.59 16.33
CA THR A 243 -11.02 9.55 17.42
C THR A 243 -11.93 9.03 18.55
N SER A 244 -12.58 7.86 18.37
CA SER A 244 -13.38 7.19 19.40
C SER A 244 -12.58 6.12 20.18
N PRO A 245 -12.39 6.25 21.50
CA PRO A 245 -11.69 5.26 22.35
C PRO A 245 -12.31 3.86 22.37
N SER A 246 -13.53 3.70 21.84
CA SER A 246 -14.29 2.45 21.81
C SER A 246 -14.41 1.83 20.40
N ALA A 247 -13.75 2.40 19.38
CA ALA A 247 -13.87 1.95 18.00
C ALA A 247 -13.45 0.47 17.83
N ARG A 248 -14.36 -0.39 17.35
CA ARG A 248 -14.08 -1.80 17.05
C ARG A 248 -14.09 -2.02 15.54
N MET A 249 -13.22 -2.90 15.05
CA MET A 249 -13.26 -3.32 13.65
C MET A 249 -14.57 -4.05 13.39
N ALA A 250 -15.44 -3.51 12.52
CA ALA A 250 -16.73 -4.13 12.24
C ALA A 250 -16.57 -5.36 11.34
N ARG A 251 -15.74 -5.26 10.29
CA ARG A 251 -15.48 -6.32 9.31
C ARG A 251 -14.10 -6.17 8.65
N THR A 252 -13.39 -7.28 8.49
CA THR A 252 -12.38 -7.47 7.45
C THR A 252 -13.00 -8.28 6.34
N ARG A 253 -13.18 -7.69 5.16
CA ARG A 253 -13.50 -8.45 3.95
C ARG A 253 -12.18 -8.70 3.23
N ALA A 254 -11.63 -9.90 3.44
CA ALA A 254 -10.64 -10.41 2.52
C ALA A 254 -11.40 -10.85 1.27
N GLY A 255 -10.99 -10.36 0.10
CA GLY A 255 -11.40 -10.95 -1.18
C GLY A 255 -10.83 -12.35 -1.30
N SER A 256 -11.35 -13.31 -0.53
CA SER A 256 -11.09 -14.72 -0.76
C SER A 256 -11.95 -15.12 -1.95
N PRO A 257 -11.37 -15.74 -2.99
CA PRO A 257 -12.18 -16.46 -3.95
C PRO A 257 -12.83 -17.62 -3.19
N THR A 258 -14.14 -17.60 -3.02
CA THR A 258 -14.88 -18.83 -2.70
C THR A 258 -14.74 -19.76 -3.91
N LYS A 259 -14.39 -21.01 -3.61
CA LYS A 259 -14.10 -22.11 -4.55
C LYS A 259 -15.07 -22.22 -5.71
#